data_AF-A0A7Y3DHQ6-F1
#
_entry.id   AF-A0A7Y3DHQ6-F1
#
_cell.length_a   1.000
_cell.length_b   1.000
_cell.length_c   1.000
_cell.angle_alpha   90.00
_cell.angle_beta   90.00
_cell.angle_gamma   90.00
#
_symmetry.space_group_name_H-M   'P 1'
#
loop_
_entity.id
_entity.type
_entity.pdbx_description
1 polymer ?
#
loop_
_entity_poly.entity_id
_entity_poly.type
_entity_poly.pdbx_seq_one_letter_code
_entity_poly.pdbx_strand_id
1 'polypeptide(L)'
;MPDRFNVKLGALLRRPVVDSDGIRVGLVEDVWLENDGDIWLVVGGNFVQELLAKLHIRPDIELLVPRDAVEKVSDEIQLKWSKFQLESTCEECWNKEKERLVRASANPDHYTGLHLISHGLWGFEPPEPL
;
A
#
# COMPACT_ATOMS: atom_id res chain seq x y z
N MET A 1 7.36 4.11 -31.01
CA MET A 1 6.53 3.48 -29.97
C MET A 1 7.36 3.47 -28.70
N PRO A 2 6.87 3.90 -27.53
CA PRO A 2 7.64 3.69 -26.31
C PRO A 2 7.80 2.18 -26.11
N ASP A 3 9.00 1.75 -25.73
CA ASP A 3 9.29 0.35 -25.46
C ASP A 3 8.29 -0.21 -24.46
N ARG A 4 7.51 -1.22 -24.88
CA ARG A 4 6.65 -1.94 -23.95
C ARG A 4 7.54 -2.79 -23.06
N PHE A 5 7.82 -2.28 -21.86
CA PHE A 5 8.47 -3.06 -20.84
C PHE A 5 7.47 -4.05 -20.24
N ASN A 6 7.70 -5.33 -20.48
CA ASN A 6 6.88 -6.41 -19.92
C ASN A 6 7.64 -7.00 -18.73
N VAL A 7 7.07 -6.88 -17.53
CA VAL A 7 7.59 -7.56 -16.33
C VAL A 7 6.68 -8.73 -16.02
N LYS A 8 7.27 -9.92 -15.88
CA LYS A 8 6.56 -11.08 -15.36
C LYS A 8 6.25 -10.84 -13.87
N LEU A 9 5.02 -11.08 -13.42
CA LEU A 9 4.63 -10.93 -12.01
C LEU A 9 5.59 -11.61 -11.03
N GLY A 10 6.00 -12.86 -11.32
CA GLY A 10 6.97 -13.57 -10.49
C GLY A 10 8.37 -12.92 -10.42
N ALA A 11 8.69 -12.02 -11.34
CA ALA A 11 9.92 -11.22 -11.31
C ALA A 11 9.75 -9.88 -10.56
N LEU A 12 8.54 -9.53 -10.12
CA LEU A 12 8.30 -8.42 -9.19
C LEU A 12 8.54 -8.83 -7.74
N LEU A 13 8.31 -10.10 -7.41
CA LEU A 13 8.50 -10.58 -6.04
C LEU A 13 9.94 -10.41 -5.57
N ARG A 14 10.10 -10.01 -4.30
CA ARG A 14 11.37 -9.73 -3.61
C ARG A 14 12.18 -8.59 -4.22
N ARG A 15 11.58 -7.81 -5.12
CA ARG A 15 12.24 -6.65 -5.72
C ARG A 15 12.27 -5.50 -4.70
N PRO A 16 13.39 -4.76 -4.58
CA PRO A 16 13.46 -3.63 -3.67
C PRO A 16 12.43 -2.57 -4.04
N VAL A 17 11.79 -2.00 -3.02
CA VAL A 17 10.96 -0.81 -3.16
C VAL A 17 11.72 0.35 -2.53
N VAL A 18 11.90 1.43 -3.27
CA VAL A 18 12.57 2.65 -2.83
C VAL A 18 11.64 3.84 -2.99
N ASP A 19 11.77 4.81 -2.11
CA ASP A 19 11.01 6.06 -2.15
C ASP A 19 11.54 7.02 -3.23
N SER A 20 10.94 8.20 -3.33
CA SER A 20 11.38 9.23 -4.29
C SER A 20 12.81 9.73 -4.06
N ASP A 21 13.34 9.59 -2.85
CA ASP A 21 14.68 10.02 -2.44
C ASP A 21 15.72 8.88 -2.57
N GLY A 22 15.30 7.71 -3.08
CA GLY A 22 16.14 6.52 -3.22
C GLY A 22 16.35 5.75 -1.90
N ILE A 23 15.60 6.08 -0.86
CA ILE A 23 15.65 5.40 0.44
C ILE A 23 14.82 4.11 0.35
N ARG A 24 15.40 3.01 0.84
CA ARG A 24 14.71 1.72 0.84
C ARG A 24 13.49 1.73 1.77
N VAL A 25 12.34 1.42 1.19
CA VAL A 25 11.04 1.25 1.86
C VAL A 25 10.84 -0.22 2.23
N GLY A 26 11.15 -1.15 1.32
CA GLY A 26 10.84 -2.55 1.57
C GLY A 26 11.17 -3.48 0.42
N LEU A 27 10.41 -4.57 0.36
CA LEU A 27 10.39 -5.55 -0.72
C LEU A 27 8.94 -5.77 -1.15
N VAL A 28 8.74 -6.02 -2.44
CA VAL A 28 7.46 -6.57 -2.91
C VAL A 28 7.34 -8.00 -2.40
N GLU A 29 6.33 -8.28 -1.58
CA GLU A 29 6.06 -9.61 -1.02
C GLU A 29 5.01 -10.36 -1.84
N ASP A 30 4.03 -9.63 -2.36
CA ASP A 30 2.97 -10.15 -3.21
C ASP A 30 2.37 -9.05 -4.10
N VAL A 31 1.40 -9.43 -4.93
CA VAL A 31 0.62 -8.54 -5.79
C VAL A 31 -0.86 -8.84 -5.60
N TRP A 32 -1.61 -7.84 -5.17
CA TRP A 32 -3.06 -7.94 -5.02
C TRP A 32 -3.76 -7.45 -6.29
N LEU A 33 -4.68 -8.24 -6.83
CA LEU A 33 -5.56 -7.84 -7.92
C LEU A 33 -6.98 -7.56 -7.40
N GLU A 34 -7.52 -6.42 -7.78
CA GLU A 34 -8.93 -6.10 -7.55
C GLU A 34 -9.84 -6.60 -8.68
N ASN A 35 -11.14 -6.62 -8.43
CA ASN A 35 -12.14 -7.15 -9.35
C ASN A 35 -12.27 -6.34 -10.65
N ASP A 36 -11.90 -5.06 -10.63
CA ASP A 36 -11.84 -4.18 -11.79
C ASP A 36 -10.53 -4.31 -12.58
N GLY A 37 -9.59 -5.11 -12.09
CA GLY A 37 -8.29 -5.34 -12.70
C GLY A 37 -7.18 -4.40 -12.22
N ASP A 38 -7.45 -3.54 -11.23
CA ASP A 38 -6.41 -2.73 -10.61
C ASP A 38 -5.43 -3.59 -9.79
N ILE A 39 -4.18 -3.13 -9.75
CA ILE A 39 -3.06 -3.87 -9.17
C ILE A 39 -2.46 -3.05 -8.03
N TRP A 40 -2.27 -3.73 -6.91
CA TRP A 40 -1.55 -3.21 -5.75
C TRP A 40 -0.33 -4.07 -5.45
N LEU A 41 0.77 -3.42 -5.10
CA LEU A 41 1.93 -4.11 -4.58
C LEU A 41 1.76 -4.28 -3.08
N VAL A 42 1.91 -5.52 -2.61
CA VAL A 42 2.05 -5.81 -1.19
C VAL A 42 3.50 -5.57 -0.83
N VAL A 43 3.76 -4.56 0.01
CA VAL A 43 5.12 -4.17 0.39
C VAL A 43 5.35 -4.50 1.86
N GLY A 44 6.39 -5.30 2.11
CA GLY A 44 6.81 -5.66 3.46
C GLY A 44 8.26 -5.30 3.75
N GLY A 45 8.71 -5.66 4.95
CA GLY A 45 10.06 -5.40 5.47
C GLY A 45 10.09 -4.49 6.70
N ASN A 46 11.28 -4.33 7.28
CA ASN A 46 11.46 -3.70 8.60
C ASN A 46 10.85 -2.31 8.70
N PHE A 47 11.02 -1.45 7.70
CA PHE A 47 10.42 -0.11 7.73
C PHE A 47 8.89 -0.16 7.82
N VAL A 48 8.26 -1.02 7.03
CA VAL A 48 6.80 -1.19 7.05
C VAL A 48 6.35 -1.73 8.41
N GLN A 49 7.02 -2.74 8.95
CA GLN A 49 6.72 -3.30 10.26
C GLN A 49 6.87 -2.26 11.39
N GLU A 50 7.94 -1.47 11.36
CA GLU A 50 8.17 -0.38 12.31
C GLU A 50 7.11 0.71 12.19
N LEU A 51 6.70 1.08 10.98
CA LEU A 51 5.65 2.07 10.73
C LEU A 51 4.30 1.60 11.28
N LEU A 52 3.87 0.39 10.93
CA LEU A 52 2.60 -0.18 11.40
C LEU A 52 2.59 -0.31 12.93
N ALA A 53 3.71 -0.76 13.53
CA ALA A 53 3.84 -0.84 14.98
C ALA A 53 3.72 0.53 15.66
N LYS A 54 4.31 1.60 15.11
CA LYS A 54 4.16 2.97 15.64
C LYS A 54 2.70 3.45 15.62
N LEU A 55 1.96 3.07 14.58
CA LEU A 55 0.54 3.38 14.44
C LEU A 55 -0.37 2.48 15.31
N HIS A 56 0.22 1.58 16.11
CA HIS A 56 -0.49 0.56 16.90
C HIS A 56 -1.39 -0.33 16.04
N ILE A 57 -1.01 -0.52 14.78
CA ILE A 57 -1.67 -1.42 13.84
C ILE A 57 -1.12 -2.83 14.09
N ARG A 58 -2.00 -3.83 14.06
CA ARG A 58 -1.58 -5.21 14.27
C ARG A 58 -0.61 -5.66 13.15
N PRO A 59 0.36 -6.54 13.47
CA PRO A 59 1.39 -6.97 12.53
C PRO A 59 0.88 -7.89 11.40
N ASP A 60 -0.39 -8.30 11.43
CA ASP A 60 -1.06 -9.08 10.37
C ASP A 60 -1.61 -8.21 9.22
N ILE A 61 -1.43 -6.89 9.29
CA ILE A 61 -1.88 -5.96 8.25
C ILE A 61 -0.76 -5.67 7.25
N GLU A 62 -1.08 -5.77 5.97
CA GLU A 62 -0.15 -5.53 4.86
C GLU A 62 -0.18 -4.07 4.38
N LEU A 63 0.95 -3.54 3.89
CA LEU A 63 0.99 -2.23 3.23
C LEU A 63 0.74 -2.38 1.73
N LEU A 64 -0.38 -1.84 1.25
CA LEU A 64 -0.76 -1.90 -0.16
C LEU A 64 -0.41 -0.61 -0.87
N VAL A 65 0.44 -0.70 -1.88
CA VAL A 65 0.89 0.42 -2.71
C VAL A 65 0.20 0.36 -4.07
N PRO A 66 -0.60 1.38 -4.45
CA PRO A 66 -1.30 1.38 -5.73
C PRO A 66 -0.32 1.61 -6.88
N ARG A 67 -0.68 1.14 -8.08
CA ARG A 67 0.06 1.41 -9.32
C ARG A 67 0.44 2.88 -9.48
N ASP A 68 -0.48 3.80 -9.17
CA ASP A 68 -0.27 5.23 -9.38
C ASP A 68 0.82 5.84 -8.50
N ALA A 69 1.18 5.18 -7.40
CA ALA A 69 2.31 5.55 -6.55
C ALA A 69 3.66 5.17 -7.17
N VAL A 70 3.69 4.27 -8.15
CA VAL A 70 4.91 3.79 -8.79
C VAL A 70 5.34 4.77 -9.89
N GLU A 71 6.55 5.29 -9.77
CA GLU A 71 7.17 6.14 -10.79
C GLU A 71 7.83 5.30 -11.86
N LYS A 72 8.61 4.29 -11.43
CA LYS A 72 9.42 3.47 -12.34
C LYS A 72 9.55 2.04 -11.84
N VAL A 73 9.53 1.11 -12.79
CA VAL A 73 9.84 -0.31 -12.57
C VAL A 73 11.12 -0.63 -13.32
N SER A 74 12.20 -0.90 -12.59
CA SER A 74 13.49 -1.38 -13.10
C SER A 74 14.03 -2.43 -12.13
N ASP A 75 15.34 -2.57 -11.89
CA ASP A 75 15.88 -3.52 -10.89
C ASP A 75 15.29 -3.31 -9.48
N GLU A 76 14.82 -2.11 -9.20
CA GLU A 76 13.96 -1.74 -8.08
C GLU A 76 12.65 -1.07 -8.55
N ILE A 77 11.66 -1.07 -7.66
CA ILE A 77 10.42 -0.30 -7.78
C ILE A 77 10.63 1.05 -7.12
N GLN A 78 10.62 2.12 -7.92
CA GLN A 78 10.76 3.48 -7.43
C GLN A 78 9.38 4.11 -7.26
N LEU A 79 9.11 4.66 -6.08
CA LEU A 79 7.88 5.36 -5.76
C LEU A 79 7.97 6.86 -6.06
N LYS A 80 6.83 7.48 -6.30
CA LYS A 80 6.67 8.94 -6.43
C LYS A 80 6.75 9.67 -5.09
N TRP A 81 6.49 8.94 -4.00
CA TRP A 81 6.40 9.50 -2.65
C TRP A 81 7.69 9.25 -1.89
N SER A 82 8.05 10.21 -1.05
CA SER A 82 9.11 10.02 -0.07
C SER A 82 8.62 9.13 1.08
N LYS A 83 9.55 8.58 1.84
CA LYS A 83 9.27 7.82 3.06
C LYS A 83 8.41 8.62 4.03
N PHE A 84 8.67 9.92 4.17
CA PHE A 84 7.85 10.80 5.02
C PHE A 84 6.40 10.88 4.53
N GLN A 85 6.19 11.05 3.22
CA GLN A 85 4.85 11.08 2.63
C GLN A 85 4.13 9.74 2.80
N LEU A 86 4.84 8.62 2.69
CA LEU A 86 4.30 7.28 2.97
C LEU A 86 3.83 7.16 4.42
N GLU A 87 4.65 7.60 5.39
CA GLU A 87 4.29 7.60 6.81
C GLU A 87 3.03 8.42 7.07
N SER A 88 2.99 9.67 6.58
CA SER A 88 1.82 10.55 6.75
C SER A 88 0.55 9.98 6.08
N THR A 89 0.68 9.39 4.89
CA THR A 89 -0.45 8.80 4.16
C THR A 89 -0.96 7.55 4.88
N CYS A 90 -0.07 6.69 5.40
CA CYS A 90 -0.45 5.54 6.22
C CYS A 90 -1.26 5.97 7.45
N GLU A 91 -0.76 6.97 8.18
CA GLU A 91 -1.42 7.50 9.37
C GLU A 91 -2.82 8.03 9.05
N GLU A 92 -2.96 8.81 7.98
CA GLU A 92 -4.25 9.36 7.56
C GLU A 92 -5.23 8.25 7.14
N CYS A 93 -4.79 7.28 6.33
CA CYS A 93 -5.61 6.16 5.89
C CYS A 93 -6.09 5.33 7.08
N TRP A 94 -5.19 5.06 8.04
CA TRP A 94 -5.53 4.34 9.26
C TRP A 94 -6.54 5.09 10.13
N ASN A 95 -6.36 6.40 10.30
CA ASN A 95 -7.30 7.22 11.08
C ASN A 95 -8.70 7.23 10.46
N LYS A 96 -8.80 7.38 9.13
CA LYS A 96 -10.07 7.29 8.40
C LYS A 96 -10.74 5.93 8.57
N GLU A 97 -9.96 4.86 8.46
CA GLU A 97 -10.47 3.50 8.58
C GLU A 97 -10.94 3.20 10.01
N LYS A 98 -10.20 3.66 11.02
CA LYS A 98 -10.61 3.56 12.43
C LYS A 98 -11.94 4.27 12.67
N GLU A 99 -12.13 5.48 12.13
CA GLU A 99 -13.42 6.19 12.21
C GLU A 99 -14.56 5.40 11.56
N ARG A 100 -14.31 4.80 10.40
CA ARG A 100 -15.28 3.97 9.69
C ARG A 100 -15.69 2.75 10.52
N LEU A 101 -14.72 2.05 11.11
CA LEU A 101 -14.95 0.84 11.91
C LEU A 101 -15.72 1.16 13.20
N VAL A 102 -15.39 2.26 13.89
CA VAL A 102 -16.16 2.75 15.05
C VAL A 102 -17.61 3.04 14.66
N ARG A 103 -17.87 3.70 13.52
CA ARG A 103 -19.24 3.95 13.03
C ARG A 103 -19.98 2.66 12.69
N ALA A 104 -19.29 1.69 12.11
CA ALA A 104 -19.84 0.38 11.77
C ALA A 104 -20.01 -0.56 12.97
N SER A 105 -19.65 -0.13 14.19
CA SER A 105 -19.59 -0.98 15.39
C SER A 105 -18.71 -2.23 15.21
N ALA A 106 -17.75 -2.18 14.29
CA ALA A 106 -16.82 -3.25 14.00
C ALA A 106 -15.54 -3.06 14.83
N ASN A 107 -14.89 -4.17 15.22
CA ASN A 107 -13.60 -4.09 15.90
C ASN A 107 -12.52 -3.61 14.91
N PRO A 108 -11.86 -2.46 15.13
CA PRO A 108 -10.82 -1.96 14.23
C PRO A 108 -9.64 -2.92 14.05
N ASP A 109 -9.47 -3.87 14.97
CA ASP A 109 -8.38 -4.83 14.92
C ASP A 109 -8.55 -5.88 13.81
N HIS A 110 -9.73 -6.07 13.18
CA HIS A 110 -10.01 -7.23 12.31
C HIS A 110 -9.82 -6.99 10.79
N TYR A 111 -8.84 -6.18 10.37
CA TYR A 111 -8.63 -5.83 8.95
C TYR A 111 -7.44 -6.58 8.31
N THR A 112 -7.45 -6.79 6.99
CA THR A 112 -6.44 -7.59 6.28
C THR A 112 -5.39 -6.78 5.50
N GLY A 113 -5.61 -5.49 5.21
CA GLY A 113 -4.61 -4.64 4.53
C GLY A 113 -4.85 -3.14 4.68
N LEU A 114 -3.78 -2.34 4.76
CA LEU A 114 -3.88 -0.87 4.74
C LEU A 114 -3.70 -0.36 3.30
N HIS A 115 -4.79 0.10 2.69
CA HIS A 115 -4.78 0.65 1.33
C HIS A 115 -4.25 2.08 1.35
N LEU A 116 -3.08 2.31 0.73
CA LEU A 116 -2.57 3.67 0.55
C LEU A 116 -3.30 4.36 -0.59
N ILE A 117 -4.01 5.43 -0.28
CA ILE A 117 -4.62 6.29 -1.28
C ILE A 117 -3.81 7.57 -1.45
N SER A 118 -3.44 7.90 -2.69
CA SER A 118 -2.87 9.21 -2.97
C SER A 118 -3.94 10.26 -2.70
N HIS A 119 -3.58 11.37 -2.05
CA HIS A 119 -4.53 12.41 -1.66
C HIS A 119 -5.46 12.83 -2.81
N GLY A 120 -6.76 12.59 -2.57
CA GLY A 120 -7.88 13.16 -3.28
C GLY A 120 -8.21 12.46 -4.60
N LEU A 121 -9.05 11.42 -4.55
CA LEU A 121 -10.22 11.19 -5.40
C LEU A 121 -10.81 9.78 -5.10
N TRP A 122 -11.96 9.78 -4.40
CA TRP A 122 -13.08 8.82 -4.38
C TRP A 122 -12.94 7.37 -3.86
N GLY A 123 -13.73 7.08 -2.81
CA GLY A 123 -14.96 6.29 -3.01
C GLY A 123 -14.89 4.78 -2.90
N PHE A 124 -14.45 4.23 -1.77
CA PHE A 124 -14.88 2.88 -1.36
C PHE A 124 -16.07 3.04 -0.40
N GLU A 125 -17.29 3.02 -0.93
CA GLU A 125 -18.43 2.71 -0.08
C GLU A 125 -18.30 1.25 0.34
N PRO A 126 -18.22 0.93 1.65
CA PRO A 126 -18.26 -0.46 2.07
C PRO A 126 -19.57 -1.08 1.54
N PRO A 127 -19.55 -2.32 1.03
CA PRO A 127 -20.78 -2.97 0.59
C PRO A 127 -21.78 -2.94 1.74
N GLU A 128 -23.00 -2.46 1.46
CA GLU A 128 -24.07 -2.49 2.46
C GLU A 128 -24.25 -3.94 2.96
N PRO A 129 -24.36 -4.15 4.28
CA PRO A 129 -24.66 -5.47 4.79
C PRO A 129 -26.04 -5.91 4.25
N LEU A 130 -26.05 -7.10 3.63
CA LEU A 130 -27.27 -7.81 3.18
C LEU A 130 -28.30 -7.98 4.30
#